data_AF-A0A9E6EJU3-F1
#
_entry.id   AF-A0A9E6EJU3-F1
#
_cell.length_a   1.000
_cell.length_b   1.000
_cell.length_c   1.000
_cell.angle_alpha   90.00
_cell.angle_beta   90.00
_cell.angle_gamma   90.00
#
_symmetry.space_group_name_H-M   'P 1'
#
loop_
_entity.id
_entity.type
_entity.pdbx_description
1 polymer ?
#
loop_
_entity_poly.entity_id
_entity_poly.type
_entity_poly.pdbx_seq_one_letter_code
_entity_poly.pdbx_strand_id
1 'polypeptide(L)' 'DHDDRVVPAHSHKFTATLQAAQAGPAPILTRIATNAGHGAGKPTAKILEEKADVYAFLVEALKIK' A
#
# COMPACT_ATOMS: atom_id res chain seq x y z
N ASP A 1 -4.54 -8.12 -5.76
CA ASP A 1 -3.66 -9.31 -5.71
C ASP A 1 -3.60 -10.00 -7.07
N HIS A 2 -4.50 -9.66 -7.99
CA HIS A 2 -4.54 -10.17 -9.37
C HIS A 2 -3.94 -9.16 -10.37
N ASP A 3 -2.88 -8.43 -9.98
CA ASP A 3 -2.17 -7.60 -10.96
C ASP A 3 -1.25 -8.51 -11.78
N ASP A 4 -1.65 -8.78 -13.02
CA ASP A 4 -0.92 -9.59 -13.99
C ASP A 4 -0.05 -8.74 -14.94
N ARG A 5 -0.16 -7.40 -14.87
CA ARG A 5 0.70 -6.47 -15.61
C ARG A 5 2.01 -6.21 -14.87
N VAL A 6 1.91 -5.95 -13.57
CA VAL A 6 3.06 -5.78 -12.68
C VAL A 6 2.84 -6.64 -11.45
N VAL A 7 3.51 -7.79 -11.41
CA VAL A 7 3.20 -8.83 -10.41
C VAL A 7 3.43 -8.34 -8.97
N PRO A 8 2.54 -8.70 -8.02
CA PRO A 8 2.63 -8.24 -6.61
C PRO A 8 3.95 -8.58 -5.90
N ALA A 9 4.66 -9.61 -6.38
CA ALA A 9 5.95 -10.03 -5.85
C ALA A 9 7.01 -8.92 -5.83
N HIS A 10 6.90 -7.90 -6.71
CA HIS A 10 7.77 -6.72 -6.64
C HIS A 10 7.60 -5.98 -5.31
N SER A 11 6.36 -5.62 -4.97
CA SER A 11 6.04 -4.95 -3.71
C SER A 11 6.38 -5.82 -2.50
N HIS A 12 6.07 -7.12 -2.53
CA HIS A 12 6.38 -8.02 -1.41
C HIS A 12 7.87 -8.08 -1.09
N LYS A 13 8.72 -8.32 -2.10
CA LYS A 13 10.17 -8.39 -1.92
C LYS A 13 10.73 -7.07 -1.43
N PHE A 14 10.29 -5.95 -2.02
CA PHE A 14 10.79 -4.63 -1.64
C PHE A 14 10.44 -4.28 -0.20
N THR A 15 9.18 -4.49 0.20
CA THR A 15 8.73 -4.21 1.58
C THR A 15 9.41 -5.11 2.59
N ALA A 16 9.57 -6.40 2.31
CA ALA A 16 10.31 -7.31 3.19
C ALA A 16 11.75 -6.85 3.39
N THR A 17 12.44 -6.45 2.31
CA THR A 17 13.80 -5.92 2.40
C THR A 17 13.85 -4.61 3.18
N LEU A 18 12.91 -3.69 2.96
CA LEU A 18 12.85 -2.42 3.71
C LEU A 18 12.59 -2.65 5.19
N GLN A 19 11.68 -3.57 5.55
CA GLN A 19 11.40 -3.93 6.94
C GLN A 19 12.64 -4.53 7.61
N ALA A 20 13.38 -5.40 6.92
CA ALA A 20 14.61 -6.00 7.43
C ALA A 20 15.75 -4.98 7.59
N ALA A 21 15.84 -3.98 6.70
CA ALA A 21 16.90 -2.98 6.70
C ALA A 21 16.59 -1.75 7.58
N GLN A 22 15.34 -1.55 7.98
CA GLN A 22 14.92 -0.39 8.77
C GLN A 22 15.58 -0.41 10.16
N ALA A 23 16.23 0.70 10.53
CA ALA A 23 16.84 0.89 11.85
C ALA A 23 16.08 1.90 12.72
N GLY A 24 15.17 2.68 12.13
CA GLY A 24 14.33 3.66 12.84
C GLY A 24 12.96 3.12 13.26
N PRO A 25 12.20 3.88 14.07
CA PRO A 25 10.90 3.47 14.58
C PRO A 25 9.75 3.67 13.58
N ALA A 26 10.00 4.29 12.43
CA ALA A 26 8.97 4.58 11.44
C ALA A 26 8.48 3.26 10.79
N PRO A 27 7.15 3.03 10.72
CA PRO A 27 6.62 1.78 10.20
C PRO A 27 6.86 1.67 8.69
N ILE A 28 7.19 0.46 8.23
CA ILE A 28 7.21 0.11 6.80
C ILE A 28 6.04 -0.83 6.55
N LEU A 29 5.05 -0.35 5.79
CA LEU A 29 3.78 -1.05 5.57
C LEU A 29 3.57 -1.38 4.08
N THR A 30 2.81 -2.44 3.82
CA THR A 30 2.27 -2.74 2.50
C THR A 30 0.80 -3.11 2.63
N ARG A 31 -0.03 -2.42 1.85
CA ARG A 31 -1.45 -2.71 1.71
C ARG A 31 -1.67 -3.55 0.45
N ILE A 32 -2.26 -4.73 0.62
CA ILE A 32 -2.59 -5.62 -0.50
C ILE A 32 -4.10 -5.53 -0.75
N ALA A 33 -4.51 -4.93 -1.86
CA ALA A 33 -5.91 -4.95 -2.27
C ALA A 33 -6.26 -6.35 -2.79
N THR A 34 -7.24 -7.02 -2.20
CA THR A 34 -7.77 -8.33 -2.68
C THR A 34 -8.77 -8.11 -3.82
N ASN A 35 -8.94 -9.08 -4.73
CA ASN A 35 -9.89 -9.01 -5.85
C ASN A 35 -9.76 -7.68 -6.63
N ALA A 36 -8.53 -7.31 -6.95
CA ALA A 36 -8.16 -6.11 -7.68
C ALA A 36 -6.89 -6.37 -8.49
N GLY A 37 -6.87 -5.92 -9.75
CA GLY A 37 -5.72 -5.94 -10.65
C GLY A 37 -4.98 -4.60 -10.67
N HIS A 38 -4.38 -4.26 -11.82
CA HIS A 38 -3.50 -3.09 -11.98
C HIS A 38 -4.14 -1.72 -11.68
N GLY A 39 -5.47 -1.64 -11.70
CA GLY A 39 -6.20 -0.43 -11.29
C GLY A 39 -7.38 -0.09 -12.19
N ALA A 40 -7.34 -0.47 -13.47
CA ALA A 40 -8.46 -0.31 -14.39
C ALA A 40 -9.69 -1.10 -13.89
N GLY A 41 -10.86 -0.46 -13.88
CA GLY A 41 -12.11 -1.08 -13.45
C GLY A 41 -12.24 -1.30 -11.94
N LYS A 42 -11.36 -0.72 -11.10
CA LYS A 42 -11.49 -0.80 -9.64
C LYS A 42 -12.83 -0.15 -9.21
N PRO A 43 -13.67 -0.85 -8.41
CA PRO A 43 -14.91 -0.27 -7.90
C PRO A 43 -14.68 1.01 -7.11
N THR A 44 -15.57 2.00 -7.26
CA THR A 44 -15.46 3.30 -6.57
C THR A 44 -15.30 3.13 -5.05
N ALA A 45 -16.01 2.19 -4.44
CA ALA A 45 -15.87 1.90 -3.01
C ALA A 45 -14.42 1.53 -2.61
N LYS A 46 -13.77 0.65 -3.38
CA LYS A 46 -12.36 0.28 -3.14
C LYS A 46 -11.39 1.42 -3.40
N ILE A 47 -11.73 2.34 -4.31
CA ILE A 47 -10.94 3.56 -4.52
C ILE A 47 -11.06 4.46 -3.30
N LEU A 48 -12.27 4.67 -2.77
CA LEU A 48 -12.49 5.49 -1.58
C LEU A 48 -11.77 4.92 -0.35
N GLU A 49 -11.85 3.61 -0.11
CA GLU A 49 -11.11 2.93 0.96
C GLU A 49 -9.60 3.12 0.81
N GLU A 50 -9.06 2.93 -0.40
CA GLU A 50 -7.63 3.13 -0.64
C GLU A 50 -7.19 4.58 -0.39
N LYS A 51 -7.99 5.56 -0.82
CA LYS A 51 -7.69 6.97 -0.56
C LYS A 51 -7.78 7.30 0.91
N ALA A 52 -8.77 6.78 1.63
CA ALA A 52 -8.90 6.95 3.07
C ALA A 52 -7.66 6.40 3.79
N ASP A 53 -7.20 5.19 3.47
CA ASP A 53 -6.01 4.58 4.07
C ASP A 53 -4.75 5.42 3.80
N VAL A 54 -4.57 5.88 2.56
CA VAL A 54 -3.41 6.71 2.19
C VAL A 54 -3.42 8.04 2.94
N TYR A 55 -4.56 8.74 2.98
CA TYR A 55 -4.63 10.02 3.69
C TYR A 55 -4.50 9.86 5.20
N ALA A 56 -5.12 8.84 5.80
CA ALA A 56 -4.97 8.56 7.22
C ALA A 56 -3.50 8.27 7.58
N PHE A 57 -2.81 7.46 6.78
CA PHE A 57 -1.36 7.23 6.95
C PHE A 57 -0.56 8.53 6.85
N LEU A 58 -0.85 9.38 5.86
CA LEU A 58 -0.13 10.65 5.67
C LEU A 58 -0.38 11.62 6.82
N VAL A 59 -1.62 11.75 7.31
CA VAL A 59 -1.97 12.60 8.45
C VAL A 59 -1.17 12.17 9.69
N GLU A 60 -1.14 10.87 9.98
CA GLU A 60 -0.38 10.32 11.11
C GLU A 60 1.13 10.50 10.91
N ALA A 61 1.68 10.09 9.76
CA ALA A 61 3.11 10.11 9.49
C ALA A 61 3.71 11.53 9.43
N LEU A 62 2.94 12.49 8.91
CA LEU A 62 3.35 13.89 8.78
C LEU A 62 2.88 14.77 9.95
N LYS A 63 2.13 14.20 10.90
CA LYS A 63 1.60 14.92 12.07
C LYS A 63 0.76 16.14 11.69
N ILE A 64 -0.08 15.99 10.66
CA ILE A 64 -1.01 17.03 10.22
C ILE A 64 -2.12 17.16 11.26
N LYS A 65 -2.39 18.39 11.69
CA LYS A 65 -3.44 18.73 12.67
C LYS A 65 -4.78 18.99 12.01
#